data_AF-A0A960SUH8-F1
#
_entry.id   AF-A0A960SUH8-F1
#
_cell.length_a   1.000
_cell.length_b   1.000
_cell.length_c   1.000
_cell.angle_alpha   90.00
_cell.angle_beta   90.00
_cell.angle_gamma   90.00
#
_symmetry.space_group_name_H-M   'P 1'
#
loop_
_entity.id
_entity.type
_entity.pdbx_description
1 polymer ?
#
loop_
_entity_poly.entity_id
_entity_poly.type
_entity_poly.pdbx_seq_one_letter_code
_entity_poly.pdbx_strand_id
1 'polypeptide(L)'
;MAEGLLRHRLGPDAAFEVRSAGISAAPGQAPSREAVQAMRDKGIDISDHQSHPLTLEELDQAAFVLTMTAWHREMILQSAPHASGKTLPLASFTLDQHDIEDPI
;
A
#
# COMPACT_ATOMS: atom_id res chain seq x y z
N MET A 1 1.02 -5.10 -4.73
CA MET A 1 0.27 -6.32 -4.34
C MET A 1 -0.83 -6.04 -3.31
N ALA A 2 -0.52 -5.39 -2.18
CA ALA A 2 -1.47 -5.15 -1.09
C ALA A 2 -2.79 -4.47 -1.53
N GLU A 3 -2.72 -3.43 -2.37
CA GLU A 3 -3.90 -2.76 -2.95
C GLU A 3 -4.84 -3.75 -3.65
N GLY A 4 -4.31 -4.57 -4.57
CA GLY A 4 -5.10 -5.54 -5.32
C GLY A 4 -5.73 -6.60 -4.41
N LEU A 5 -4.99 -7.08 -3.40
CA LEU A 5 -5.51 -8.05 -2.45
C LEU A 5 -6.66 -7.47 -1.62
N LEU A 6 -6.50 -6.25 -1.11
CA LEU A 6 -7.51 -5.61 -0.28
C LEU A 6 -8.76 -5.25 -1.08
N ARG A 7 -8.62 -4.71 -2.30
CA ARG A 7 -9.75 -4.48 -3.21
C ARG A 7 -10.52 -5.77 -3.48
N HIS A 8 -9.81 -6.86 -3.80
CA HIS A 8 -10.43 -8.15 -4.04
C HIS A 8 -11.20 -8.67 -2.82
N ARG A 9 -10.66 -8.49 -1.61
CA ARG A 9 -11.32 -8.92 -0.36
C ARG A 9 -12.52 -8.08 0.02
N LEU A 10 -12.49 -6.76 -0.23
CA LEU A 10 -13.60 -5.87 0.07
C LEU A 10 -14.74 -6.00 -0.95
N GLY A 11 -14.42 -6.38 -2.19
CA GLY A 11 -15.38 -6.51 -3.27
C GLY A 11 -15.78 -5.16 -3.90
N PRO A 12 -16.62 -5.19 -4.94
CA PRO A 12 -16.97 -4.00 -5.72
C PRO A 12 -17.89 -3.02 -4.96
N ASP A 13 -18.67 -3.50 -3.99
CA ASP A 13 -19.63 -2.70 -3.22
C ASP A 13 -19.02 -2.08 -1.95
N ALA A 14 -17.69 -2.08 -1.86
CA ALA A 14 -16.97 -1.55 -0.72
C ALA A 14 -17.24 -0.05 -0.52
N ALA A 15 -17.50 0.36 0.71
CA ALA A 15 -17.63 1.78 1.06
C ALA A 15 -16.29 2.53 1.05
N PHE A 16 -15.18 1.82 0.85
CA PHE A 16 -13.83 2.37 0.87
C PHE A 16 -13.17 2.25 -0.50
N GLU A 17 -12.55 3.34 -0.93
CA GLU A 17 -11.58 3.33 -2.01
C GLU A 17 -10.21 2.89 -1.48
N VAL A 18 -9.56 1.95 -2.18
CA VAL A 18 -8.22 1.48 -1.83
C VAL A 18 -7.28 1.94 -2.93
N ARG A 19 -6.15 2.57 -2.56
CA ARG A 19 -5.07 3.00 -3.47
C ARG A 19 -3.73 2.65 -2.85
N SER A 20 -2.66 2.61 -3.64
CA SER A 20 -1.29 2.51 -3.15
C SER A 20 -0.39 3.56 -3.79
N ALA A 21 0.66 3.95 -3.07
CA ALA A 21 1.67 4.91 -3.49
C ALA A 21 3.01 4.54 -2.84
N GLY A 22 4.12 4.92 -3.46
CA GLY A 22 5.46 4.65 -2.91
C GLY A 22 6.17 5.92 -2.47
N ILE A 23 6.93 5.84 -1.35
CA ILE A 23 7.75 6.95 -0.85
C ILE A 23 8.94 7.23 -1.79
N SER A 24 9.42 6.21 -2.48
CA SER A 24 10.53 6.30 -3.46
C SER A 24 10.14 5.70 -4.82
N ALA A 25 8.84 5.68 -5.14
CA ALA A 25 8.36 5.13 -6.40
C ALA A 25 8.65 6.08 -7.57
N ALA A 26 9.19 5.54 -8.65
CA ALA A 26 9.18 6.23 -9.93
C ALA A 26 7.77 6.15 -10.54
N PRO A 27 7.29 7.19 -11.22
CA PRO A 27 5.97 7.19 -11.85
C PRO A 27 5.91 6.22 -13.04
N GLY A 28 4.77 5.53 -13.19
CA GLY A 28 4.44 4.72 -14.35
C GLY A 28 5.13 3.37 -14.44
N GLN A 29 5.82 2.89 -13.38
CA GLN A 29 6.38 1.55 -13.41
C GLN A 29 5.27 0.52 -13.23
N ALA A 30 5.26 -0.47 -14.12
CA ALA A 30 4.43 -1.65 -13.96
C ALA A 30 4.92 -2.50 -12.77
N PRO A 31 4.06 -3.34 -12.16
CA PRO A 31 4.50 -4.28 -11.14
C PRO A 31 5.53 -5.26 -11.70
N SER A 32 6.34 -5.83 -10.81
CA SER A 32 7.23 -6.93 -11.18
C SER A 32 6.43 -8.13 -11.71
N ARG A 33 7.05 -8.94 -12.56
CA ARG A 33 6.39 -10.13 -13.14
C ARG A 33 6.00 -11.12 -12.05
N GLU A 34 6.84 -11.21 -11.04
CA GLU A 34 6.71 -12.04 -9.85
C GLU A 34 5.47 -11.60 -9.04
N ALA A 35 5.29 -10.29 -8.83
CA ALA A 35 4.11 -9.74 -8.17
C ALA A 35 2.82 -10.03 -8.96
N VAL A 36 2.86 -9.88 -10.29
CA VAL A 36 1.71 -10.20 -11.16
C VAL A 36 1.37 -11.70 -11.05
N GLN A 37 2.38 -12.57 -11.15
CA GLN A 37 2.17 -14.02 -11.06
C GLN A 37 1.62 -14.43 -9.68
N ALA A 38 2.22 -13.93 -8.60
CA ALA A 38 1.79 -14.24 -7.24
C ALA A 38 0.33 -13.80 -6.95
N MET A 39 -0.11 -12.69 -7.56
CA MET A 39 -1.51 -12.25 -7.46
C MET A 39 -2.44 -13.06 -8.37
N ARG A 40 -1.99 -13.45 -9.57
CA ARG A 40 -2.76 -14.31 -10.48
C ARG A 40 -3.02 -15.69 -9.92
N ASP A 41 -2.07 -16.26 -9.18
CA ASP A 41 -2.26 -17.53 -8.45
C ASP A 41 -3.38 -17.44 -7.40
N LYS A 42 -3.74 -16.21 -6.99
CA LYS A 42 -4.86 -15.89 -6.10
C LYS A 42 -6.12 -15.43 -6.85
N GLY A 43 -6.12 -15.49 -8.19
CA GLY A 43 -7.24 -15.05 -9.04
C GLY A 43 -7.35 -13.53 -9.18
N ILE A 44 -6.28 -12.78 -8.94
CA ILE A 44 -6.27 -11.31 -8.97
C ILE A 44 -5.29 -10.84 -10.05
N ASP A 45 -5.75 -10.05 -11.01
CA ASP A 45 -4.83 -9.39 -11.95
C ASP A 45 -4.46 -8.00 -11.46
N ILE A 46 -3.17 -7.71 -11.45
CA ILE A 46 -2.61 -6.40 -11.10
C ILE A 46 -1.77 -5.82 -12.25
N SER A 47 -1.81 -6.41 -13.45
CA SER A 47 -0.98 -5.98 -14.59
C SER A 47 -1.13 -4.51 -14.97
N ASP A 48 -2.30 -3.93 -14.67
CA ASP A 48 -2.66 -2.56 -15.04
C ASP A 48 -2.29 -1.53 -13.96
N HIS A 49 -1.78 -1.98 -12.81
CA HIS A 49 -1.29 -1.08 -11.78
C HIS A 49 -0.10 -0.26 -12.30
N GLN A 50 -0.04 1.01 -11.91
CA GLN A 50 1.08 1.88 -12.20
C GLN A 50 1.54 2.54 -10.91
N SER A 51 2.83 2.41 -10.62
CA SER A 51 3.42 3.07 -9.47
C SER A 51 3.38 4.59 -9.64
N HIS A 52 3.25 5.29 -8.52
CA HIS A 52 3.45 6.73 -8.46
C HIS A 52 4.03 7.12 -7.10
N PRO A 53 4.74 8.25 -7.03
CA PRO A 53 5.19 8.79 -5.75
C PRO A 53 3.98 9.16 -4.89
N LEU A 54 4.09 8.96 -3.58
CA LEU A 54 3.13 9.45 -2.59
C LEU A 54 3.12 10.99 -2.60
N THR A 55 1.93 11.58 -2.68
CA THR A 55 1.75 13.03 -2.58
C THR A 55 1.12 13.43 -1.25
N LEU A 56 1.34 14.69 -0.82
CA LEU A 56 0.69 15.24 0.38
C LEU A 56 -0.83 15.30 0.23
N GLU A 57 -1.33 15.56 -0.99
CA GLU A 57 -2.76 15.59 -1.28
C GLU A 57 -3.42 14.22 -1.04
N GLU A 58 -2.82 13.13 -1.55
CA GLU A 58 -3.31 11.77 -1.30
C GLU A 58 -3.25 11.43 0.19
N LEU A 59 -2.17 11.85 0.85
CA LEU A 59 -2.04 11.66 2.29
C LEU A 59 -3.15 12.36 3.05
N ASP A 60 -3.48 13.61 2.68
CA ASP A 60 -4.51 14.41 3.35
C ASP A 60 -5.93 13.85 3.10
N GLN A 61 -6.21 13.36 1.89
CA GLN A 61 -7.49 12.75 1.52
C GLN A 61 -7.70 11.36 2.16
N ALA A 62 -6.63 10.63 2.45
CA ALA A 62 -6.73 9.28 3.01
C ALA A 62 -7.35 9.29 4.42
N ALA A 63 -8.32 8.41 4.66
CA ALA A 63 -8.85 8.14 6.00
C ALA A 63 -7.86 7.32 6.84
N PHE A 64 -7.16 6.38 6.20
CA PHE A 64 -6.11 5.56 6.79
C PHE A 64 -4.94 5.42 5.82
N VAL A 65 -3.73 5.39 6.35
CA VAL A 65 -2.50 5.17 5.59
C VAL A 65 -1.80 3.96 6.19
N LEU A 66 -1.77 2.87 5.42
CA LEU A 66 -1.23 1.58 5.88
C LEU A 66 0.14 1.36 5.25
N THR A 67 1.19 1.30 6.08
CA THR A 67 2.56 1.12 5.58
C THR A 67 3.00 -0.34 5.64
N MET A 68 3.81 -0.79 4.68
CA MET A 68 4.32 -2.17 4.69
C MET A 68 5.32 -2.40 5.84
N THR A 69 6.06 -1.36 6.22
CA THR A 69 7.11 -1.43 7.25
C THR A 69 7.01 -0.26 8.22
N ALA A 70 7.63 -0.39 9.39
CA ALA A 70 7.79 0.70 10.35
C ALA A 70 8.63 1.85 9.75
N TRP A 71 9.67 1.52 8.98
CA TRP A 71 10.52 2.50 8.31
C TRP A 71 9.74 3.38 7.31
N HIS A 72 8.84 2.77 6.53
CA HIS A 72 7.95 3.54 5.64
C HIS A 72 7.09 4.54 6.43
N ARG A 73 6.57 4.15 7.59
CA ARG A 73 5.81 5.06 8.45
C ARG A 73 6.67 6.22 8.94
N GLU A 74 7.88 5.95 9.41
CA GLU A 74 8.80 6.99 9.87
C GLU A 74 9.10 8.01 8.78
N MET A 75 9.39 7.55 7.56
CA MET A 75 9.65 8.42 6.41
C MET A 75 8.46 9.32 6.05
N ILE A 76 7.23 8.81 6.14
CA ILE A 76 6.02 9.62 5.94
C ILE A 76 5.92 10.69 7.04
N LEU A 77 6.12 10.30 8.31
CA LEU A 77 5.93 11.21 9.44
C LEU A 77 7.02 12.28 9.58
N GLN A 78 8.22 12.03 9.05
CA GLN A 78 9.25 13.07 8.93
C GLN A 78 8.80 14.20 8.00
N SER A 79 8.05 13.88 6.94
CA SER A 79 7.60 14.85 5.94
C SER A 79 6.21 15.43 6.25
N ALA A 80 5.35 14.65 6.93
CA ALA A 80 3.97 14.99 7.24
C ALA A 80 3.59 14.54 8.67
N PRO A 81 4.10 15.22 9.72
CA PRO A 81 3.84 14.85 11.11
C PRO A 81 2.34 14.82 11.48
N HIS A 82 1.54 15.67 10.83
CA HIS A 82 0.10 15.78 11.05
C HIS A 82 -0.67 14.50 10.69
N ALA A 83 -0.10 13.63 9.84
CA ALA A 83 -0.71 12.35 9.47
C ALA A 83 -0.53 11.24 10.52
N SER A 84 0.18 11.48 11.63
CA SER A 84 0.49 10.44 12.63
C SER A 84 -0.72 9.70 13.19
N GLY A 85 -1.87 10.37 13.33
CA GLY A 85 -3.11 9.79 13.83
C GLY A 85 -3.78 8.80 12.87
N LYS A 86 -3.38 8.78 11.59
CA LYS A 86 -3.96 7.91 10.56
C LYS A 86 -2.95 7.00 9.84
N THR A 87 -1.65 7.16 10.14
CA THR A 87 -0.59 6.34 9.56
C THR A 87 -0.17 5.20 10.50
N LEU A 88 -0.45 3.97 10.09
CA LEU A 88 -0.22 2.76 10.87
C LEU A 88 0.54 1.72 10.03
N PRO A 89 1.54 1.00 10.58
CA PRO A 89 2.11 -0.15 9.90
C PRO A 89 1.08 -1.28 9.82
N LEU A 90 1.02 -2.00 8.71
CA LEU A 90 0.15 -3.19 8.60
C LEU A 90 0.45 -4.23 9.69
N ALA A 91 1.71 -4.32 10.10
CA ALA A 91 2.17 -5.15 11.20
C ALA A 91 1.40 -4.90 12.52
N SER A 92 0.86 -3.70 12.75
CA SER A 92 0.07 -3.42 13.96
C SER A 92 -1.25 -4.20 14.04
N PHE A 93 -1.68 -4.77 12.91
CA PHE A 93 -2.88 -5.60 12.80
C PHE A 93 -2.55 -7.11 12.85
N THR A 94 -1.28 -7.50 12.96
CA THR A 94 -0.85 -8.90 13.09
C THR A 94 -0.46 -9.23 14.53
N LEU A 95 -0.44 -10.52 14.87
CA LEU A 95 -0.06 -10.98 16.22
C LEU A 95 1.45 -10.89 16.47
N ASP A 96 2.24 -11.11 15.42
CA ASP A 96 3.69 -11.14 15.46
C ASP A 96 4.34 -9.76 15.25
N GLN A 97 3.60 -8.77 14.74
CA GLN A 97 4.04 -7.38 14.54
C GLN A 97 5.34 -7.25 13.73
N HIS A 98 5.58 -8.16 12.80
CA HIS A 98 6.73 -8.09 11.90
C HIS A 98 6.39 -7.28 10.64
N ASP A 99 7.40 -6.54 10.17
CA ASP A 99 7.31 -5.79 8.91
C ASP A 99 7.03 -6.73 7.73
N ILE A 100 6.25 -6.24 6.78
CA ILE A 100 5.93 -6.97 5.55
C ILE A 100 7.02 -6.65 4.54
N GLU A 101 7.93 -7.61 4.35
CA GLU A 101 8.96 -7.52 3.32
C GLU A 101 8.37 -7.79 1.94
N ASP A 102 8.90 -7.09 0.93
CA ASP A 102 8.58 -7.42 -0.45
C ASP A 102 9.16 -8.81 -0.78
N PRO A 103 8.37 -9.68 -1.44
CA PRO A 103 8.88 -10.97 -1.87
C PRO A 103 10.01 -10.79 -2.87
N ILE A 104 11.12 -11.50 -2.64
CA ILE A 104 12.27 -11.59 -3.54
C ILE A 104 11.96 -12.37 -4.82
#